data_AF-A0A5J6GKB9-F1
#
_entry.id   AF-A0A5J6GKB9-F1
#
_cell.length_a   1.000
_cell.length_b   1.000
_cell.length_c   1.000
_cell.angle_alpha   90.00
_cell.angle_beta   90.00
_cell.angle_gamma   90.00
#
_symmetry.space_group_name_H-M   'P 1'
#
loop_
_entity.id
_entity.type
_entity.pdbx_description
1 polymer ?
#
loop_
_entity_poly.entity_id
_entity_poly.type
_entity_poly.pdbx_seq_one_letter_code
_entity_poly.pdbx_strand_id
1 'polypeptide(L)'
;MADLPPVASRSLPHGHARGAPAPPPRPRTSPPASRSTAEHRPRGTRSGNRPQHRGGCSGRHHHHAGRGARNPPQSPRTASTHSPGRNAPAPHTYTLRTPHLDVIIRTQPVGELADRLPVDYTIKNPKDRARKAAAERRAQTIARLQSPELTGLPRFAIIEMADAGAYPTPEHDPKEAVKAAAASLGILVQNITPPKSANTDTGKETAATRGQRIGKSVMDLLARQTGLLTHPEKPGTTANPLRDVTTVGLWVLRRNKSVNALLPLAVAHTPDEPFARIRMPHTDTWLPFHQGLLTLSDIDCERWLPDQRIREFFGQVVEEICDGSDIALVSLAQNLRSSCPALTNGLLQPDILAFDAAHPIPPERRKGLRHIRLRTNLRDETAQHYSYTEGAEDGDVGVGSHFWTDPRRPRHFFSTAKKPATAGNGSPQGSRVEAHWGCTGKDDDGNKTYGQKHDTRQNVWNPQLLELLVAAHAPDDDPAAWAALIHQQRYEASHFSDPLALPTVLHLAHTVAKHILPDHLIEPITASET
;
A
#
# COMPACT_ATOMS: atom_id res chain seq x y z
N MET A 1 42.87 27.55 -53.12
CA MET A 1 43.20 28.01 -54.49
C MET A 1 41.88 28.44 -55.10
N ALA A 2 41.51 29.71 -54.88
CA ALA A 2 41.65 30.83 -55.83
C ALA A 2 40.49 30.79 -56.86
N ASP A 3 39.62 31.77 -57.07
CA ASP A 3 39.63 33.20 -56.75
C ASP A 3 38.18 33.77 -56.82
N LEU A 4 37.91 34.80 -56.00
CA LEU A 4 36.86 35.84 -56.18
C LEU A 4 37.32 36.86 -57.28
N PRO A 5 36.75 38.06 -57.58
CA PRO A 5 35.63 38.86 -57.01
C PRO A 5 34.81 39.55 -58.17
N PRO A 6 34.29 40.82 -58.16
CA PRO A 6 33.99 41.86 -57.12
C PRO A 6 32.59 42.56 -57.23
N VAL A 7 31.97 43.03 -56.12
CA VAL A 7 31.87 44.41 -55.51
C VAL A 7 30.93 45.44 -56.18
N ALA A 8 29.97 45.97 -55.39
CA ALA A 8 29.68 47.41 -55.10
C ALA A 8 28.34 47.52 -54.32
N SER A 9 28.17 48.03 -53.09
CA SER A 9 28.60 49.21 -52.30
C SER A 9 27.69 50.46 -52.44
N ARG A 10 27.36 51.07 -51.27
CA ARG A 10 26.74 52.38 -50.96
C ARG A 10 25.24 52.35 -50.55
N SER A 11 24.73 53.06 -49.54
CA SER A 11 25.27 53.95 -48.50
C SER A 11 24.15 54.23 -47.47
N LEU A 12 24.50 54.39 -46.19
CA LEU A 12 23.71 55.07 -45.13
C LEU A 12 23.68 56.60 -45.38
N PRO A 13 22.77 57.40 -44.76
CA PRO A 13 23.05 57.93 -43.41
C PRO A 13 21.85 58.19 -42.45
N HIS A 14 22.18 58.05 -41.17
CA HIS A 14 21.84 58.85 -39.97
C HIS A 14 20.40 59.16 -39.50
N GLY A 15 20.18 58.87 -38.21
CA GLY A 15 19.23 59.55 -37.34
C GLY A 15 19.26 59.02 -35.89
N HIS A 16 19.99 59.71 -35.01
CA HIS A 16 20.09 59.45 -33.57
C HIS A 16 18.77 59.63 -32.79
N ALA A 17 18.52 58.78 -31.79
CA ALA A 17 18.00 59.22 -30.48
C ALA A 17 18.28 58.16 -29.39
N ARG A 18 18.89 58.62 -28.30
CA ARG A 18 19.21 57.87 -27.07
C ARG A 18 17.93 57.66 -26.25
N GLY A 19 17.69 56.43 -25.80
CA GLY A 19 16.72 56.12 -24.74
C GLY A 19 17.43 55.33 -23.64
N ALA A 20 17.45 55.87 -22.42
CA ALA A 20 18.10 55.31 -21.24
C ALA A 20 17.44 53.98 -20.81
N PRO A 21 18.18 53.05 -20.17
CA PRO A 21 17.62 51.80 -19.67
C PRO A 21 16.75 52.04 -18.44
N ALA A 22 15.59 51.39 -18.42
CA ALA A 22 14.67 51.38 -17.28
C ALA A 22 15.36 50.79 -16.02
N PRO A 23 15.12 51.34 -14.83
CA PRO A 23 15.68 50.81 -13.59
C PRO A 23 15.03 49.46 -13.23
N PRO A 24 15.77 48.55 -12.58
CA PRO A 24 15.25 47.26 -12.17
C PRO A 24 14.14 47.43 -11.10
N PRO A 25 13.13 46.54 -11.08
CA PRO A 25 12.08 46.59 -10.08
C PRO A 25 12.66 46.34 -8.68
N ARG A 26 12.33 47.23 -7.74
CA ARG A 26 12.70 47.10 -6.33
C ARG A 26 12.10 45.81 -5.74
N PRO A 27 12.82 45.14 -4.82
CA PRO A 27 12.31 43.96 -4.14
C PRO A 27 11.08 44.33 -3.31
N ARG A 28 9.99 43.58 -3.50
CA ARG A 28 8.83 43.64 -2.61
C ARG A 28 9.28 43.19 -1.23
N THR A 29 9.31 44.14 -0.30
CA THR A 29 9.43 43.90 1.14
C THR A 29 8.31 42.96 1.58
N SER A 30 8.68 41.79 2.08
CA SER A 30 7.77 40.87 2.75
C SER A 30 7.12 41.56 3.95
N PRO A 31 5.81 41.37 4.21
CA PRO A 31 5.21 41.79 5.46
C PRO A 31 5.80 40.96 6.61
N PRO A 32 5.92 41.53 7.83
CA PRO A 32 6.53 40.85 8.95
C PRO A 32 5.72 39.64 9.38
N ALA A 33 6.44 38.57 9.75
CA ALA A 33 5.89 37.36 10.35
C ALA A 33 5.09 37.72 11.62
N SER A 34 3.78 37.50 11.59
CA SER A 34 2.96 37.50 12.79
C SER A 34 3.32 36.26 13.62
N ARG A 35 4.04 36.49 14.71
CA ARG A 35 4.11 35.59 15.86
C ARG A 35 2.68 35.43 16.41
N SER A 36 2.06 34.29 16.17
CA SER A 36 0.92 33.83 16.96
C SER A 36 1.47 33.01 18.12
N THR A 37 1.39 33.62 19.29
CA THR A 37 1.65 33.08 20.61
C THR A 37 0.77 31.87 20.90
N ALA A 38 1.38 30.86 21.52
CA ALA A 38 0.71 29.78 22.21
C ALA A 38 -0.26 30.36 23.25
N GLU A 39 -1.54 29.98 23.16
CA GLU A 39 -2.47 30.07 24.29
C GLU A 39 -2.97 28.66 24.64
N HIS A 40 -2.49 28.20 25.80
CA HIS A 40 -3.17 27.25 26.65
C HIS A 40 -4.64 27.60 26.82
N ARG A 41 -5.53 26.61 26.67
CA ARG A 41 -6.74 26.55 27.50
C ARG A 41 -6.96 25.15 28.06
N PRO A 42 -7.52 25.07 29.29
CA PRO A 42 -7.26 23.99 30.22
C PRO A 42 -8.40 22.99 30.30
N ARG A 43 -8.08 21.85 30.93
CA ARG A 43 -9.04 20.88 31.48
C ARG A 43 -9.95 21.57 32.50
N GLY A 44 -11.25 21.33 32.36
CA GLY A 44 -12.26 21.68 33.37
C GLY A 44 -13.25 20.54 33.51
N THR A 45 -13.18 19.85 34.64
CA THR A 45 -14.09 18.79 35.09
C THR A 45 -15.34 19.33 35.80
N ARG A 46 -16.43 18.56 35.66
CA ARG A 46 -17.51 18.27 36.63
C ARG A 46 -18.69 19.24 36.84
N SER A 47 -19.81 18.55 37.10
CA SER A 47 -21.08 18.97 37.73
C SER A 47 -22.02 19.70 36.76
N GLY A 48 -23.25 19.27 36.51
CA GLY A 48 -24.20 18.52 37.32
C GLY A 48 -25.48 19.35 37.31
N ASN A 49 -26.58 18.83 36.77
CA ASN A 49 -27.93 19.21 37.21
C ASN A 49 -29.01 18.29 36.63
N ARG A 50 -29.78 17.72 37.57
CA ARG A 50 -31.10 17.13 37.39
C ARG A 50 -32.10 18.16 36.85
N PRO A 51 -33.24 17.68 36.33
CA PRO A 51 -34.52 18.10 36.91
C PRO A 51 -35.33 16.91 37.43
N GLN A 52 -35.92 17.09 38.61
CA GLN A 52 -37.02 16.30 39.17
C GLN A 52 -38.37 16.95 38.81
N HIS A 53 -39.43 16.13 38.95
CA HIS A 53 -40.89 16.39 38.97
C HIS A 53 -41.63 15.85 37.73
N ARG A 54 -42.78 15.15 37.83
CA ARG A 54 -43.62 14.64 38.94
C ARG A 54 -44.71 13.74 38.33
N GLY A 55 -45.19 12.74 39.10
CA GLY A 55 -46.53 12.13 39.02
C GLY A 55 -46.70 10.99 37.99
N GLY A 56 -47.36 9.86 38.27
CA GLY A 56 -48.07 9.38 39.45
C GLY A 56 -48.97 8.17 39.09
N CYS A 57 -49.16 7.24 40.05
CA CYS A 57 -50.24 6.23 40.16
C CYS A 57 -50.37 5.15 39.05
N SER A 58 -50.77 3.90 39.26
CA SER A 58 -51.25 3.10 40.41
C SER A 58 -51.33 1.61 39.94
N GLY A 59 -51.61 0.66 40.85
CA GLY A 59 -52.21 -0.62 40.48
C GLY A 59 -51.43 -1.89 40.85
N ARG A 60 -51.65 -2.40 42.08
CA ARG A 60 -51.36 -3.79 42.50
C ARG A 60 -52.36 -4.75 41.85
N HIS A 61 -51.97 -6.02 41.68
CA HIS A 61 -52.77 -7.17 42.12
C HIS A 61 -51.91 -8.44 42.34
N HIS A 62 -52.22 -9.15 43.42
CA HIS A 62 -51.68 -10.43 43.89
C HIS A 62 -52.42 -11.64 43.26
N HIS A 63 -51.72 -12.79 43.13
CA HIS A 63 -52.05 -14.13 43.70
C HIS A 63 -50.99 -15.15 43.19
N HIS A 64 -50.19 -15.81 44.05
CA HIS A 64 -50.36 -17.17 44.65
C HIS A 64 -50.73 -18.26 43.62
N ALA A 65 -50.24 -19.50 43.63
CA ALA A 65 -49.22 -20.28 44.34
C ALA A 65 -49.11 -21.65 43.63
N GLY A 66 -48.00 -22.39 43.78
CA GLY A 66 -47.92 -23.79 43.32
C GLY A 66 -46.56 -24.43 43.59
N ARG A 67 -46.52 -25.54 44.31
CA ARG A 67 -45.36 -26.18 44.97
C ARG A 67 -44.84 -27.40 44.21
N GLY A 68 -43.59 -27.78 44.52
CA GLY A 68 -43.07 -29.16 44.51
C GLY A 68 -41.73 -29.27 43.77
N ALA A 69 -40.67 -29.95 44.23
CA ALA A 69 -40.36 -30.72 45.43
C ALA A 69 -38.82 -30.82 45.56
N ARG A 70 -38.31 -31.16 46.74
CA ARG A 70 -36.88 -31.20 47.14
C ARG A 70 -36.22 -32.55 46.80
N ASN A 71 -34.88 -32.55 46.58
CA ASN A 71 -33.86 -33.46 47.18
C ASN A 71 -32.43 -33.15 46.61
N PRO A 72 -31.30 -33.65 47.20
CA PRO A 72 -30.39 -32.95 48.11
C PRO A 72 -28.99 -32.66 47.47
N PRO A 73 -28.03 -32.01 48.18
CA PRO A 73 -26.75 -31.60 47.59
C PRO A 73 -25.73 -32.75 47.59
N GLN A 74 -25.03 -32.97 46.47
CA GLN A 74 -23.83 -33.80 46.40
C GLN A 74 -22.58 -32.92 46.32
N SER A 75 -21.62 -33.24 47.18
CA SER A 75 -20.29 -32.65 47.35
C SER A 75 -19.40 -32.73 46.10
N PRO A 76 -18.37 -31.88 45.98
CA PRO A 76 -17.61 -31.71 44.75
C PRO A 76 -16.63 -32.88 44.54
N ARG A 77 -16.71 -33.51 43.35
CA ARG A 77 -15.68 -34.44 42.87
C ARG A 77 -14.51 -33.65 42.27
N THR A 78 -13.37 -33.82 42.93
CA THR A 78 -11.99 -33.61 42.50
C THR A 78 -11.79 -33.47 40.98
N ALA A 79 -11.26 -32.31 40.58
CA ALA A 79 -10.67 -32.10 39.26
C ALA A 79 -9.42 -32.99 39.13
N SER A 80 -9.46 -33.95 38.21
CA SER A 80 -8.27 -34.66 37.76
C SER A 80 -7.51 -33.79 36.77
N THR A 81 -6.25 -33.56 37.08
CA THR A 81 -5.24 -32.89 36.28
C THR A 81 -5.10 -33.57 34.91
N HIS A 82 -5.61 -32.92 33.86
CA HIS A 82 -5.30 -33.26 32.48
C HIS A 82 -3.89 -32.77 32.15
N SER A 83 -2.98 -33.71 31.88
CA SER A 83 -1.70 -33.42 31.21
C SER A 83 -1.98 -33.06 29.74
N PRO A 84 -1.45 -31.94 29.19
CA PRO A 84 -1.63 -31.62 27.78
C PRO A 84 -0.52 -32.29 26.97
N GLY A 85 -0.78 -33.53 26.56
CA GLY A 85 0.04 -34.26 25.61
C GLY A 85 -0.86 -34.99 24.62
N ARG A 86 -1.84 -34.30 24.01
CA ARG A 86 -2.61 -34.89 22.92
C ARG A 86 -1.82 -34.74 21.62
N ASN A 87 -1.33 -35.89 21.13
CA ASN A 87 -0.84 -36.12 19.78
C ASN A 87 -1.69 -35.36 18.76
N ALA A 88 -1.17 -34.22 18.29
CA ALA A 88 -1.73 -33.58 17.11
C ALA A 88 -1.56 -34.55 15.93
N PRO A 89 -2.58 -34.77 15.09
CA PRO A 89 -2.44 -35.59 13.90
C PRO A 89 -1.27 -35.07 13.06
N ALA A 90 -0.45 -35.98 12.54
CA ALA A 90 0.69 -35.63 11.70
C ALA A 90 0.24 -34.77 10.51
N PRO A 91 1.07 -33.78 10.09
CA PRO A 91 0.75 -32.95 8.94
C PRO A 91 0.49 -33.81 7.70
N HIS A 92 -0.62 -33.55 7.02
CA HIS A 92 -0.84 -34.13 5.70
C HIS A 92 0.05 -33.37 4.72
N THR A 93 0.82 -34.10 3.92
CA THR A 93 1.76 -33.52 2.97
C THR A 93 1.29 -33.85 1.55
N TYR A 94 1.17 -32.81 0.73
CA TYR A 94 0.90 -32.91 -0.70
C TYR A 94 2.10 -32.35 -1.46
N THR A 95 2.45 -32.98 -2.57
CA THR A 95 3.48 -32.47 -3.48
C THR A 95 2.84 -32.20 -4.82
N LEU A 96 2.88 -30.94 -5.24
CA LEU A 96 2.50 -30.51 -6.57
C LEU A 96 3.79 -30.24 -7.35
N ARG A 97 3.96 -30.92 -8.48
CA ARG A 97 5.07 -30.66 -9.41
C ARG A 97 4.53 -29.96 -10.64
N THR A 98 5.22 -28.92 -11.07
CA THR A 98 4.92 -28.18 -12.30
C THR A 98 6.20 -28.06 -13.12
N PRO A 99 6.14 -27.61 -14.39
CA PRO A 99 7.35 -27.39 -15.19
C PRO A 99 8.34 -26.38 -14.58
N HIS A 100 7.88 -25.50 -13.69
CA HIS A 100 8.68 -24.38 -13.18
C HIS A 100 8.95 -24.43 -11.68
N LEU A 101 8.15 -25.18 -10.92
CA LEU A 101 8.19 -25.20 -9.45
C LEU A 101 7.66 -26.50 -8.87
N ASP A 102 8.31 -26.92 -7.80
CA ASP A 102 7.83 -27.96 -6.89
C ASP A 102 7.26 -27.29 -5.63
N VAL A 103 6.02 -27.62 -5.30
CA VAL A 103 5.31 -27.07 -4.14
C VAL A 103 4.97 -28.18 -3.18
N ILE A 104 5.48 -28.06 -1.96
CA ILE A 104 5.16 -28.96 -0.85
C ILE A 104 4.15 -28.25 0.04
N ILE A 105 2.93 -28.77 0.08
CA ILE A 105 1.84 -28.25 0.92
C ILE A 105 1.73 -29.12 2.15
N ARG A 106 1.90 -28.54 3.34
CA ARG A 106 1.66 -29.20 4.62
C ARG A 106 0.41 -28.61 5.26
N THR A 107 -0.58 -29.44 5.55
CA THR A 107 -1.80 -29.00 6.22
C THR A 107 -1.87 -29.54 7.64
N GLN A 108 -2.27 -28.67 8.56
CA GLN A 108 -2.45 -28.98 9.97
C GLN A 108 -3.65 -28.19 10.51
N PRO A 109 -4.41 -28.69 11.50
CA PRO A 109 -5.41 -27.88 12.18
C PRO A 109 -4.78 -26.61 12.75
N VAL A 110 -5.44 -25.45 12.67
CA VAL A 110 -4.88 -24.20 13.21
C VAL A 110 -4.74 -24.27 14.74
N GLY A 111 -5.72 -24.90 15.40
CA GLY A 111 -5.73 -25.08 16.86
C GLY A 111 -5.60 -23.75 17.60
N GLU A 112 -4.85 -23.79 18.70
CA GLU A 112 -4.66 -22.66 19.61
C GLU A 112 -3.99 -21.45 18.94
N LEU A 113 -3.31 -21.61 17.79
CA LEU A 113 -2.64 -20.49 17.10
C LEU A 113 -3.60 -19.36 16.68
N ALA A 114 -4.88 -19.66 16.50
CA ALA A 114 -5.90 -18.67 16.13
C ALA A 114 -6.64 -18.06 17.35
N ASP A 115 -6.44 -18.62 18.55
CA ASP A 115 -7.19 -18.20 19.74
C ASP A 115 -6.80 -16.79 20.19
N ARG A 116 -7.69 -16.11 20.89
CA ARG A 116 -7.38 -14.80 21.49
C ARG A 116 -6.16 -14.87 22.42
N LEU A 117 -5.36 -13.82 22.44
CA LEU A 117 -4.25 -13.72 23.39
C LEU A 117 -4.77 -13.49 24.82
N PRO A 118 -4.14 -14.08 25.85
CA PRO A 118 -4.46 -13.84 27.25
C PRO A 118 -3.86 -12.51 27.73
N VAL A 119 -4.63 -11.43 27.69
CA VAL A 119 -4.18 -10.09 28.08
C VAL A 119 -4.26 -9.88 29.60
N ASP A 120 -3.12 -9.65 30.24
CA ASP A 120 -3.01 -9.35 31.67
C ASP A 120 -3.09 -7.85 31.96
N TYR A 121 -4.28 -7.35 32.27
CA TYR A 121 -4.53 -5.94 32.57
C TYR A 121 -3.93 -5.44 33.89
N THR A 122 -3.33 -6.31 34.72
CA THR A 122 -2.57 -5.85 35.88
C THR A 122 -1.26 -5.15 35.48
N ILE A 123 -0.76 -5.46 34.27
CA ILE A 123 0.42 -4.82 33.69
C ILE A 123 0.01 -3.48 33.09
N LYS A 124 0.53 -2.40 33.67
CA LYS A 124 0.18 -1.02 33.29
C LYS A 124 0.81 -0.59 31.97
N ASN A 125 2.04 -1.00 31.70
CA ASN A 125 2.73 -0.67 30.46
C ASN A 125 2.15 -1.51 29.31
N PRO A 126 1.53 -0.89 28.28
CA PRO A 126 0.93 -1.62 27.17
C PRO A 126 1.93 -2.49 26.39
N LYS A 127 3.20 -2.06 26.25
CA LYS A 127 4.22 -2.84 25.53
C LYS A 127 4.56 -4.12 26.26
N ASP A 128 4.81 -4.02 27.58
CA ASP A 128 5.14 -5.18 28.42
C ASP A 128 3.95 -6.14 28.52
N ARG A 129 2.73 -5.59 28.61
CA ARG A 129 1.49 -6.37 28.59
C ARG A 129 1.32 -7.14 27.29
N ALA A 130 1.51 -6.48 26.15
CA ALA A 130 1.42 -7.10 24.83
C ALA A 130 2.52 -8.16 24.63
N ARG A 131 3.75 -7.89 25.08
CA ARG A 131 4.86 -8.85 25.06
C ARG A 131 4.52 -10.11 25.83
N LYS A 132 4.07 -9.98 27.09
CA LYS A 132 3.68 -11.12 27.94
C LYS A 132 2.52 -11.91 27.32
N ALA A 133 1.49 -11.22 26.83
CA ALA A 133 0.34 -11.87 26.19
C ALA A 133 0.73 -12.63 24.91
N ALA A 134 1.74 -12.16 24.19
CA ALA A 134 2.22 -12.78 22.96
C ALA A 134 3.25 -13.89 23.16
N ALA A 135 3.95 -13.96 24.30
CA ALA A 135 5.09 -14.85 24.53
C ALA A 135 4.75 -16.32 24.29
N GLU A 136 3.71 -16.83 24.94
CA GLU A 136 3.25 -18.21 24.77
C GLU A 136 2.84 -18.48 23.31
N ARG A 137 2.07 -17.56 22.70
CA ARG A 137 1.63 -17.72 21.30
C ARG A 137 2.80 -17.77 20.33
N ARG A 138 3.86 -16.97 20.57
CA ARG A 138 5.08 -17.00 19.75
C ARG A 138 5.80 -18.33 19.91
N ALA A 139 5.98 -18.84 21.13
CA ALA A 139 6.60 -20.13 21.38
C ALA A 139 5.84 -21.30 20.72
N GLN A 140 4.51 -21.32 20.85
CA GLN A 140 3.64 -22.29 20.18
C GLN A 140 3.77 -22.23 18.65
N THR A 141 3.82 -21.02 18.09
CA THR A 141 3.98 -20.82 16.64
C THR A 141 5.32 -21.35 16.16
N ILE A 142 6.41 -21.05 16.88
CA ILE A 142 7.75 -21.55 16.56
C ILE A 142 7.75 -23.08 16.58
N ALA A 143 7.29 -23.69 17.68
CA ALA A 143 7.26 -25.14 17.83
C ALA A 143 6.45 -25.83 16.72
N ARG A 144 5.35 -25.22 16.26
CA ARG A 144 4.47 -25.80 15.23
C ARG A 144 4.98 -25.61 13.80
N LEU A 145 5.65 -24.49 13.53
CA LEU A 145 6.14 -24.15 12.19
C LEU A 145 7.60 -24.52 11.98
N GLN A 146 8.37 -24.84 13.01
CA GLN A 146 9.76 -25.25 12.85
C GLN A 146 9.84 -26.58 12.09
N SER A 147 10.68 -26.62 11.06
CA SER A 147 10.89 -27.82 10.22
C SER A 147 12.33 -27.76 9.69
N PRO A 148 13.31 -28.32 10.43
CA PRO A 148 14.73 -28.24 10.08
C PRO A 148 15.05 -28.72 8.66
N GLU A 149 14.30 -29.71 8.18
CA GLU A 149 14.43 -30.30 6.85
C GLU A 149 14.02 -29.37 5.70
N LEU A 150 13.35 -28.25 6.01
CA LEU A 150 12.92 -27.24 5.03
C LEU A 150 13.76 -25.95 5.11
N THR A 151 14.83 -25.95 5.91
CA THR A 151 15.70 -24.77 6.07
C THR A 151 16.33 -24.38 4.74
N GLY A 152 16.31 -23.09 4.42
CA GLY A 152 16.86 -22.54 3.16
C GLY A 152 15.90 -22.54 1.96
N LEU A 153 14.74 -23.20 2.05
CA LEU A 153 13.69 -23.08 1.04
C LEU A 153 12.82 -21.85 1.30
N PRO A 154 12.23 -21.21 0.27
CA PRO A 154 11.18 -20.21 0.46
C PRO A 154 9.97 -20.83 1.15
N ARG A 155 9.52 -20.24 2.26
CA ARG A 155 8.45 -20.79 3.10
C ARG A 155 7.33 -19.79 3.30
N PHE A 156 6.11 -20.29 3.19
CA PHE A 156 4.89 -19.51 3.25
C PHE A 156 3.85 -20.23 4.11
N ALA A 157 3.04 -19.48 4.84
CA ALA A 157 1.96 -20.02 5.66
C ALA A 157 0.66 -19.25 5.41
N ILE A 158 -0.41 -19.98 5.10
CA ILE A 158 -1.77 -19.46 5.14
C ILE A 158 -2.39 -19.93 6.45
N ILE A 159 -2.81 -18.97 7.29
CA ILE A 159 -3.34 -19.29 8.62
C ILE A 159 -4.77 -18.78 8.74
N GLU A 160 -5.68 -19.69 9.09
CA GLU A 160 -7.07 -19.35 9.30
C GLU A 160 -7.24 -18.63 10.64
N MET A 161 -7.64 -17.35 10.63
CA MET A 161 -7.82 -16.55 11.84
C MET A 161 -9.03 -15.63 11.72
N ALA A 162 -9.72 -15.41 12.84
CA ALA A 162 -10.88 -14.54 12.89
C ALA A 162 -10.55 -13.09 12.49
N ASP A 163 -11.55 -12.33 12.07
CA ASP A 163 -11.38 -10.92 11.74
C ASP A 163 -11.16 -10.07 13.01
N ALA A 164 -10.85 -8.79 12.83
CA ALA A 164 -10.59 -7.89 13.97
C ALA A 164 -11.81 -7.71 14.89
N GLY A 165 -13.03 -7.93 14.38
CA GLY A 165 -14.27 -7.77 15.14
C GLY A 165 -14.55 -8.93 16.10
N ALA A 166 -13.93 -10.09 15.89
CA ALA A 166 -14.05 -11.25 16.76
C ALA A 166 -13.25 -11.12 18.08
N TYR A 167 -12.35 -10.14 18.18
CA TYR A 167 -11.50 -9.93 19.36
C TYR A 167 -12.03 -8.77 20.22
N PRO A 168 -12.05 -8.90 21.57
CA PRO A 168 -12.56 -7.84 22.45
C PRO A 168 -11.84 -6.49 22.28
N THR A 169 -10.52 -6.56 22.08
CA THR A 169 -9.65 -5.41 21.79
C THR A 169 -8.52 -5.85 20.85
N PRO A 170 -7.85 -4.91 20.15
CA PRO A 170 -6.70 -5.24 19.30
C PRO A 170 -5.56 -5.97 20.04
N GLU A 171 -5.42 -5.79 21.36
CA GLU A 171 -4.41 -6.48 22.18
C GLU A 171 -4.65 -8.00 22.29
N HIS A 172 -5.86 -8.46 21.98
CA HIS A 172 -6.21 -9.89 21.98
C HIS A 172 -5.97 -10.55 20.62
N ASP A 173 -5.69 -9.78 19.56
CA ASP A 173 -5.52 -10.31 18.21
C ASP A 173 -4.14 -10.99 18.07
N PRO A 174 -4.07 -12.31 17.83
CA PRO A 174 -2.81 -13.03 17.78
C PRO A 174 -2.02 -12.83 16.48
N LYS A 175 -2.59 -12.17 15.47
CA LYS A 175 -2.02 -12.11 14.11
C LYS A 175 -0.59 -11.57 14.09
N GLU A 176 -0.29 -10.48 14.81
CA GLU A 176 1.06 -9.91 14.82
C GLU A 176 2.05 -10.81 15.56
N ALA A 177 1.63 -11.46 16.66
CA ALA A 177 2.48 -12.41 17.40
C ALA A 177 2.85 -13.64 16.56
N VAL A 178 1.86 -14.22 15.86
CA VAL A 178 2.08 -15.36 14.96
C VAL A 178 2.95 -14.94 13.77
N LYS A 179 2.70 -13.75 13.19
CA LYS A 179 3.53 -13.23 12.10
C LYS A 179 4.99 -13.02 12.53
N ALA A 180 5.22 -12.51 13.74
CA ALA A 180 6.56 -12.31 14.27
C ALA A 180 7.33 -13.63 14.48
N ALA A 181 6.68 -14.62 15.09
CA ALA A 181 7.26 -15.95 15.28
C ALA A 181 7.50 -16.71 13.98
N ALA A 182 6.62 -16.56 12.99
CA ALA A 182 6.83 -17.13 11.66
C ALA A 182 7.99 -16.44 10.92
N ALA A 183 8.10 -15.12 11.02
CA ALA A 183 9.16 -14.36 10.39
C ALA A 183 10.55 -14.73 10.93
N SER A 184 10.68 -15.00 12.24
CA SER A 184 11.94 -15.50 12.82
C SER A 184 12.35 -16.89 12.32
N LEU A 185 11.43 -17.62 11.65
CA LEU A 185 11.69 -18.89 10.98
C LEU A 185 11.85 -18.74 9.45
N GLY A 186 11.90 -17.50 8.94
CA GLY A 186 11.96 -17.21 7.52
C GLY A 186 10.66 -17.51 6.76
N ILE A 187 9.50 -17.44 7.44
CA ILE A 187 8.19 -17.80 6.87
C ILE A 187 7.33 -16.55 6.70
N LEU A 188 6.85 -16.30 5.48
CA LEU A 188 5.85 -15.26 5.23
C LEU A 188 4.43 -15.77 5.52
N VAL A 189 3.66 -14.98 6.26
CA VAL A 189 2.30 -15.35 6.70
C VAL A 189 1.25 -14.50 5.99
N GLN A 190 0.23 -15.18 5.47
CA GLN A 190 -1.03 -14.57 5.05
C GLN A 190 -2.19 -15.14 5.89
N ASN A 191 -2.95 -14.25 6.53
CA ASN A 191 -4.13 -14.65 7.29
C ASN A 191 -5.34 -14.70 6.37
N ILE A 192 -6.18 -15.71 6.55
CA ILE A 192 -7.45 -15.88 5.85
C ILE A 192 -8.57 -16.03 6.88
N THR A 193 -9.69 -15.33 6.69
CA THR A 193 -10.82 -15.47 7.61
C THR A 193 -11.49 -16.84 7.43
N PRO A 194 -11.85 -17.56 8.50
CA PRO A 194 -12.61 -18.79 8.43
C PRO A 194 -13.92 -18.62 7.64
N PRO A 195 -14.49 -19.72 7.09
CA PRO A 195 -15.82 -19.70 6.52
C PRO A 195 -16.83 -19.08 7.48
N LYS A 196 -17.72 -18.21 6.98
CA LYS A 196 -18.83 -17.71 7.79
C LYS A 196 -19.73 -18.87 8.22
N SER A 197 -20.14 -18.89 9.49
CA SER A 197 -21.10 -19.89 9.94
C SER A 197 -22.45 -19.68 9.24
N ALA A 198 -23.15 -20.78 8.95
CA ALA A 198 -24.44 -20.77 8.25
C ALA A 198 -25.56 -20.02 8.99
N ASN A 199 -25.35 -19.67 10.27
CA ASN A 199 -26.33 -19.07 11.17
C ASN A 199 -26.17 -17.54 11.35
N THR A 200 -25.31 -16.89 10.57
CA THR A 200 -25.23 -15.42 10.58
C THR A 200 -26.09 -14.82 9.47
N ASP A 201 -26.85 -13.77 9.76
CA ASP A 201 -27.71 -13.03 8.80
C ASP A 201 -26.94 -12.47 7.58
N THR A 202 -25.62 -12.57 7.56
CA THR A 202 -24.74 -12.03 6.51
C THR A 202 -24.38 -13.07 5.44
N GLY A 203 -25.39 -13.72 4.85
CA GLY A 203 -25.27 -14.53 3.64
C GLY A 203 -24.45 -15.82 3.79
N LYS A 204 -25.01 -16.96 3.35
CA LYS A 204 -24.26 -18.22 3.28
C LYS A 204 -23.07 -18.09 2.33
N GLU A 205 -21.89 -18.50 2.77
CA GLU A 205 -20.72 -18.64 1.89
C GLU A 205 -21.02 -19.75 0.87
N THR A 206 -20.97 -19.42 -0.43
CA THR A 206 -21.14 -20.39 -1.51
C THR A 206 -19.78 -20.99 -1.88
N ALA A 207 -19.77 -22.11 -2.59
CA ALA A 207 -18.51 -22.71 -3.08
C ALA A 207 -17.70 -21.71 -3.94
N ALA A 208 -18.39 -20.88 -4.74
CA ALA A 208 -17.76 -19.86 -5.56
C ALA A 208 -17.14 -18.72 -4.72
N THR A 209 -17.86 -18.19 -3.73
CA THR A 209 -17.31 -17.10 -2.89
C THR A 209 -16.19 -17.59 -1.97
N ARG A 210 -16.27 -18.86 -1.52
CA ARG A 210 -15.16 -19.55 -0.84
C ARG A 210 -13.93 -19.66 -1.73
N GLY A 211 -14.10 -20.15 -2.96
CA GLY A 211 -13.02 -20.28 -3.93
C GLY A 211 -12.34 -18.93 -4.21
N GLN A 212 -13.13 -17.87 -4.37
CA GLN A 212 -12.60 -16.51 -4.53
C GLN A 212 -11.81 -16.02 -3.31
N ARG A 213 -12.31 -16.24 -2.08
CA ARG A 213 -11.62 -15.84 -0.84
C ARG A 213 -10.26 -16.54 -0.70
N ILE A 214 -10.25 -17.85 -0.92
CA ILE A 214 -9.02 -18.67 -0.87
C ILE A 214 -8.07 -18.26 -1.98
N GLY A 215 -8.54 -18.20 -3.23
CA GLY A 215 -7.73 -17.81 -4.38
C GLY A 215 -7.07 -16.44 -4.22
N LYS A 216 -7.81 -15.44 -3.71
CA LYS A 216 -7.24 -14.11 -3.41
C LYS A 216 -6.14 -14.16 -2.35
N SER A 217 -6.32 -14.97 -1.30
CA SER A 217 -5.32 -15.10 -0.23
C SER A 217 -4.06 -15.81 -0.73
N VAL A 218 -4.23 -16.84 -1.56
CA VAL A 218 -3.12 -17.55 -2.22
C VAL A 218 -2.37 -16.62 -3.17
N MET A 219 -3.08 -15.85 -4.00
CA MET A 219 -2.44 -14.88 -4.92
C MET A 219 -1.77 -13.73 -4.20
N ASP A 220 -2.32 -13.25 -3.09
CA ASP A 220 -1.65 -12.24 -2.26
C ASP A 220 -0.31 -12.77 -1.73
N LEU A 221 -0.29 -14.01 -1.23
CA LEU A 221 0.92 -14.63 -0.69
C LEU A 221 1.93 -15.02 -1.79
N LEU A 222 1.49 -15.77 -2.80
CA LEU A 222 2.37 -16.38 -3.80
C LEU A 222 2.74 -15.47 -4.95
N ALA A 223 1.98 -14.40 -5.20
CA ALA A 223 2.35 -13.41 -6.22
C ALA A 223 2.80 -12.09 -5.60
N ARG A 224 1.95 -11.41 -4.82
CA ARG A 224 2.33 -10.09 -4.29
C ARG A 224 3.47 -10.15 -3.28
N GLN A 225 3.44 -11.07 -2.32
CA GLN A 225 4.47 -11.14 -1.27
C GLN A 225 5.78 -11.80 -1.75
N THR A 226 5.74 -12.62 -2.79
CA THR A 226 6.94 -13.12 -3.48
C THR A 226 7.54 -12.09 -4.44
N GLY A 227 6.72 -11.13 -4.86
CA GLY A 227 7.06 -10.18 -5.90
C GLY A 227 6.95 -10.78 -7.31
N LEU A 228 6.16 -11.83 -7.54
CA LEU A 228 5.92 -12.35 -8.89
C LEU A 228 5.19 -11.29 -9.71
N LEU A 229 5.80 -10.89 -10.82
CA LEU A 229 5.25 -9.90 -11.72
C LEU A 229 5.13 -10.47 -13.14
N THR A 230 4.22 -9.89 -13.90
CA THR A 230 4.09 -10.10 -15.34
C THR A 230 4.62 -8.87 -16.07
N HIS A 231 5.33 -9.09 -17.17
CA HIS A 231 5.78 -8.03 -18.07
C HIS A 231 4.71 -7.69 -19.10
N PRO A 232 4.64 -6.44 -19.56
CA PRO A 232 3.79 -6.09 -20.69
C PRO A 232 4.22 -6.88 -21.91
N GLU A 233 3.25 -7.48 -22.61
CA GLU A 233 3.53 -8.17 -23.87
C GLU A 233 4.14 -7.23 -24.91
N LYS A 234 3.76 -5.94 -24.86
CA LYS A 234 4.22 -4.88 -25.76
C LYS A 234 4.49 -3.61 -24.95
N PRO A 235 5.64 -3.53 -24.26
CA PRO A 235 5.94 -2.37 -23.43
C PRO A 235 6.11 -1.13 -24.32
N GLY A 236 5.62 0.03 -23.86
CA GLY A 236 5.69 1.28 -24.60
C GLY A 236 4.48 1.56 -25.49
N THR A 237 4.64 2.43 -26.50
CA THR A 237 3.57 2.71 -27.48
C THR A 237 3.68 1.78 -28.67
N THR A 238 2.61 1.64 -29.46
CA THR A 238 2.63 0.85 -30.70
C THR A 238 3.67 1.37 -31.70
N ALA A 239 3.85 2.69 -31.77
CA ALA A 239 4.81 3.32 -32.67
C ALA A 239 6.26 3.19 -32.19
N ASN A 240 6.46 3.24 -30.86
CA ASN A 240 7.76 3.17 -30.22
C ASN A 240 7.73 2.08 -29.13
N PRO A 241 7.81 0.79 -29.52
CA PRO A 241 7.84 -0.30 -28.57
C PRO A 241 9.18 -0.32 -27.84
N LEU A 242 9.12 -0.51 -26.53
CA LEU A 242 10.28 -0.74 -25.68
C LEU A 242 10.57 -2.24 -25.59
N ARG A 243 11.81 -2.59 -25.25
CA ARG A 243 12.25 -3.97 -25.02
C ARG A 243 13.22 -3.99 -23.87
N ASP A 244 13.20 -5.09 -23.12
CA ASP A 244 14.20 -5.39 -22.10
C ASP A 244 14.45 -4.24 -21.10
N VAL A 245 13.38 -3.55 -20.70
CA VAL A 245 13.45 -2.41 -19.77
C VAL A 245 13.41 -2.87 -18.32
N THR A 246 14.47 -2.56 -17.57
CA THR A 246 14.45 -2.70 -16.11
C THR A 246 13.66 -1.55 -15.49
N THR A 247 12.68 -1.85 -14.65
CA THR A 247 11.94 -0.81 -13.94
C THR A 247 12.33 -0.77 -12.47
N VAL A 248 12.66 0.40 -11.94
CA VAL A 248 13.06 0.58 -10.54
C VAL A 248 12.21 1.65 -9.87
N GLY A 249 11.49 1.29 -8.82
CA GLY A 249 10.69 2.20 -8.01
C GLY A 249 11.42 2.62 -6.74
N LEU A 250 11.61 3.93 -6.52
CA LEU A 250 12.16 4.47 -5.28
C LEU A 250 11.05 4.81 -4.28
N TRP A 251 11.27 4.48 -3.01
CA TRP A 251 10.28 4.69 -1.97
C TRP A 251 10.91 5.05 -0.62
N VAL A 252 10.30 5.99 0.09
CA VAL A 252 10.54 6.21 1.51
C VAL A 252 9.36 5.67 2.29
N LEU A 253 9.60 4.59 3.01
CA LEU A 253 8.67 4.03 3.97
C LEU A 253 8.54 4.99 5.15
N ARG A 254 7.31 5.35 5.51
CA ARG A 254 7.00 6.17 6.69
C ARG A 254 5.91 5.52 7.52
N ARG A 255 6.19 5.27 8.80
CA ARG A 255 5.22 4.78 9.78
C ARG A 255 5.40 5.57 11.08
N ASN A 256 4.32 6.19 11.58
CA ASN A 256 4.36 7.06 12.77
C ASN A 256 3.39 6.56 13.88
N LYS A 257 3.05 5.27 13.89
CA LYS A 257 2.05 4.67 14.79
C LYS A 257 2.73 3.79 15.85
N SER A 258 2.31 2.53 15.97
CA SER A 258 2.83 1.56 16.94
C SER A 258 4.32 1.27 16.77
N VAL A 259 4.85 1.52 15.57
CA VAL A 259 6.27 1.42 15.22
C VAL A 259 6.63 2.65 14.41
N ASN A 260 7.65 3.39 14.87
CA ASN A 260 8.20 4.51 14.12
C ASN A 260 9.21 3.97 13.12
N ALA A 261 9.01 4.29 11.84
CA ALA A 261 9.94 3.91 10.79
C ALA A 261 10.03 5.01 9.73
N LEU A 262 11.24 5.30 9.32
CA LEU A 262 11.62 6.18 8.22
C LEU A 262 12.80 5.51 7.48
N LEU A 263 12.49 4.74 6.44
CA LEU A 263 13.46 3.91 5.71
C LEU A 263 13.35 4.15 4.21
N PRO A 264 14.45 4.40 3.49
CA PRO A 264 14.44 4.30 2.05
C PRO A 264 14.41 2.83 1.62
N LEU A 265 13.89 2.55 0.43
CA LEU A 265 14.03 1.27 -0.25
C LEU A 265 13.87 1.47 -1.76
N ALA A 266 14.35 0.51 -2.53
CA ALA A 266 14.09 0.44 -3.96
C ALA A 266 13.57 -0.94 -4.34
N VAL A 267 12.61 -1.00 -5.25
CA VAL A 267 12.07 -2.25 -5.82
C VAL A 267 12.37 -2.27 -7.30
N ALA A 268 13.04 -3.31 -7.77
CA ALA A 268 13.38 -3.49 -9.18
C ALA A 268 12.62 -4.68 -9.76
N HIS A 269 12.30 -4.56 -11.05
CA HIS A 269 11.80 -5.64 -11.88
C HIS A 269 12.59 -5.64 -13.17
N THR A 270 13.32 -6.73 -13.41
CA THR A 270 14.11 -6.92 -14.62
C THR A 270 13.33 -7.81 -15.62
N PRO A 271 13.52 -7.63 -16.94
CA PRO A 271 12.85 -8.40 -18.00
C PRO A 271 13.01 -9.92 -17.90
N ASP A 272 14.16 -10.35 -17.41
CA ASP A 272 14.66 -11.73 -17.38
C ASP A 272 14.31 -12.47 -16.08
N GLU A 273 13.88 -11.75 -15.04
CA GLU A 273 13.48 -12.34 -13.76
C GLU A 273 11.96 -12.19 -13.55
N PRO A 274 11.22 -13.27 -13.23
CA PRO A 274 9.79 -13.19 -12.97
C PRO A 274 9.47 -12.56 -11.60
N PHE A 275 10.46 -12.47 -10.71
CA PHE A 275 10.28 -11.95 -9.37
C PHE A 275 10.98 -10.59 -9.22
N ALA A 276 10.28 -9.65 -8.60
CA ALA A 276 10.86 -8.39 -8.18
C ALA A 276 11.98 -8.62 -7.15
N ARG A 277 12.93 -7.70 -7.16
CA ARG A 277 14.00 -7.59 -6.17
C ARG A 277 13.80 -6.33 -5.34
N ILE A 278 14.34 -6.34 -4.12
CA ILE A 278 14.30 -5.20 -3.21
C ILE A 278 15.70 -4.89 -2.70
N ARG A 279 16.04 -3.61 -2.71
CA ARG A 279 17.25 -3.05 -2.11
C ARG A 279 16.85 -2.34 -0.82
N MET A 280 17.46 -2.75 0.28
CA MET A 280 17.25 -2.18 1.61
C MET A 280 18.51 -1.46 2.08
N PRO A 281 18.43 -0.41 2.90
CA PRO A 281 19.60 0.39 3.30
C PRO A 281 20.63 -0.38 4.13
N HIS A 282 20.23 -1.50 4.73
CA HIS A 282 21.07 -2.37 5.56
C HIS A 282 21.58 -3.61 4.82
N THR A 283 21.27 -3.76 3.53
CA THR A 283 21.82 -4.84 2.71
C THR A 283 22.93 -4.28 1.83
N ASP A 284 23.86 -5.12 1.37
CA ASP A 284 24.84 -4.73 0.34
C ASP A 284 24.41 -5.19 -1.06
N THR A 285 23.32 -5.94 -1.15
CA THR A 285 22.84 -6.58 -2.37
C THR A 285 21.34 -6.40 -2.56
N TRP A 286 20.89 -6.58 -3.79
CA TRP A 286 19.48 -6.73 -4.16
C TRP A 286 18.96 -8.11 -3.75
N LEU A 287 18.04 -8.16 -2.80
CA LEU A 287 17.43 -9.38 -2.31
C LEU A 287 16.19 -9.74 -3.15
N PRO A 288 15.83 -11.03 -3.29
CA PRO A 288 14.49 -11.43 -3.68
C PRO A 288 13.44 -10.72 -2.80
N PHE A 289 12.35 -10.23 -3.40
CA PHE A 289 11.38 -9.37 -2.69
C PHE A 289 10.90 -9.99 -1.37
N HIS A 290 10.56 -11.29 -1.36
CA HIS A 290 10.12 -11.99 -0.15
C HIS A 290 11.16 -11.99 0.98
N GLN A 291 12.45 -12.08 0.65
CA GLN A 291 13.52 -12.06 1.65
C GLN A 291 13.64 -10.67 2.28
N GLY A 292 13.56 -9.60 1.49
CA GLY A 292 13.56 -8.24 2.03
C GLY A 292 12.33 -7.92 2.89
N LEU A 293 11.18 -8.55 2.65
CA LEU A 293 10.04 -8.46 3.57
C LEU A 293 10.34 -9.10 4.94
N LEU A 294 11.14 -10.17 4.97
CA LEU A 294 11.54 -10.85 6.20
C LEU A 294 12.61 -10.07 6.97
N THR A 295 13.54 -9.36 6.30
CA THR A 295 14.57 -8.55 7.00
C THR A 295 13.97 -7.43 7.84
N LEU A 296 12.78 -6.92 7.48
CA LEU A 296 12.05 -5.92 8.27
C LEU A 296 11.51 -6.44 9.60
N SER A 297 11.50 -7.77 9.79
CA SER A 297 11.14 -8.40 11.05
C SER A 297 12.35 -8.56 11.98
N ASP A 298 13.55 -8.26 11.50
CA ASP A 298 14.76 -8.23 12.31
C ASP A 298 14.73 -7.06 13.29
N ILE A 299 15.21 -7.32 14.51
CA ILE A 299 15.33 -6.34 15.59
C ILE A 299 16.52 -5.41 15.37
N ASP A 300 17.58 -5.90 14.74
CA ASP A 300 18.81 -5.13 14.49
C ASP A 300 18.69 -4.24 13.24
N CYS A 301 17.61 -4.39 12.47
CA CYS A 301 17.31 -3.50 11.37
C CYS A 301 17.09 -2.08 11.90
N GLU A 302 18.00 -1.15 11.62
CA GLU A 302 17.79 0.28 11.86
C GLU A 302 16.55 0.74 11.07
N ARG A 303 15.57 1.33 11.76
CA ARG A 303 14.27 1.73 11.16
C ARG A 303 14.13 3.22 10.92
N TRP A 304 15.11 4.03 11.32
CA TRP A 304 15.00 5.47 11.23
C TRP A 304 16.28 6.07 10.67
N LEU A 305 16.26 6.43 9.39
CA LEU A 305 17.39 7.08 8.73
C LEU A 305 17.11 8.58 8.54
N PRO A 306 18.11 9.44 8.81
CA PRO A 306 17.99 10.86 8.50
C PRO A 306 17.93 11.09 6.98
N ASP A 307 17.36 12.23 6.57
CA ASP A 307 17.15 12.52 5.15
C ASP A 307 18.44 12.50 4.30
N GLN A 308 19.59 12.85 4.89
CA GLN A 308 20.88 12.73 4.22
C GLN A 308 21.20 11.28 3.81
N ARG A 309 21.07 10.33 4.75
CA ARG A 309 21.30 8.91 4.51
C ARG A 309 20.30 8.33 3.50
N ILE A 310 19.06 8.85 3.48
CA ILE A 310 18.07 8.51 2.46
C ILE A 310 18.53 8.91 1.06
N ARG A 311 19.06 10.13 0.90
CA ARG A 311 19.55 10.62 -0.40
C ARG A 311 20.80 9.87 -0.85
N GLU A 312 21.73 9.61 0.06
CA GLU A 312 22.93 8.80 -0.21
C GLU A 312 22.55 7.40 -0.68
N PHE A 313 21.60 6.74 -0.01
CA PHE A 313 21.07 5.45 -0.44
C PHE A 313 20.48 5.49 -1.86
N PHE A 314 19.66 6.50 -2.18
CA PHE A 314 19.11 6.59 -3.54
C PHE A 314 20.18 6.89 -4.59
N GLY A 315 21.23 7.65 -4.24
CA GLY A 315 22.40 7.82 -5.10
C GLY A 315 23.09 6.48 -5.37
N GLN A 316 23.36 5.69 -4.34
CA GLN A 316 23.92 4.35 -4.46
C GLN A 316 23.06 3.43 -5.33
N VAL A 317 21.74 3.43 -5.13
CA VAL A 317 20.81 2.66 -5.98
C VAL A 317 20.94 3.04 -7.45
N VAL A 318 21.01 4.34 -7.77
CA VAL A 318 21.17 4.79 -9.16
C VAL A 318 22.51 4.32 -9.73
N GLU A 319 23.59 4.40 -8.96
CA GLU A 319 24.92 3.93 -9.37
C GLU A 319 24.95 2.41 -9.59
N GLU A 320 24.28 1.64 -8.74
CA GLU A 320 24.22 0.18 -8.83
C GLU A 320 23.44 -0.31 -10.06
N ILE A 321 22.34 0.36 -10.41
CA ILE A 321 21.47 -0.09 -11.51
C ILE A 321 21.95 0.40 -12.89
N CYS A 322 22.72 1.48 -12.97
CA CYS A 322 23.12 2.09 -14.24
C CYS A 322 24.33 1.39 -14.87
N ASP A 323 24.09 0.24 -15.49
CA ASP A 323 25.09 -0.52 -16.27
C ASP A 323 25.11 -0.15 -17.77
N GLY A 324 24.19 0.74 -18.19
CA GLY A 324 24.00 1.15 -19.58
C GLY A 324 22.85 0.47 -20.31
N SER A 325 22.16 -0.48 -19.67
CA SER A 325 20.88 -1.01 -20.13
C SER A 325 19.74 0.02 -19.99
N ASP A 326 18.60 -0.27 -20.62
CA ASP A 326 17.43 0.60 -20.59
C ASP A 326 16.71 0.49 -19.24
N ILE A 327 16.68 1.60 -18.49
CA ILE A 327 16.16 1.64 -17.12
C ILE A 327 15.08 2.71 -16.98
N ALA A 328 13.89 2.33 -16.51
CA ALA A 328 12.84 3.23 -16.07
C ALA A 328 12.93 3.44 -14.55
N LEU A 329 13.52 4.56 -14.12
CA LEU A 329 13.53 4.97 -12.71
C LEU A 329 12.24 5.72 -12.38
N VAL A 330 11.45 5.18 -11.46
CA VAL A 330 10.13 5.68 -11.08
C VAL A 330 10.16 6.28 -9.68
N SER A 331 9.59 7.47 -9.54
CA SER A 331 9.51 8.17 -8.26
C SER A 331 8.12 8.76 -8.04
N LEU A 332 7.58 8.63 -6.83
CA LEU A 332 6.34 9.32 -6.45
C LEU A 332 6.67 10.62 -5.70
N ALA A 333 6.32 11.76 -6.30
CA ALA A 333 6.66 13.07 -5.76
C ALA A 333 6.16 13.25 -4.31
N GLN A 334 4.92 12.89 -4.03
CA GLN A 334 4.34 13.03 -2.69
C GLN A 334 5.03 12.16 -1.63
N ASN A 335 5.67 11.05 -2.04
CA ASN A 335 6.38 10.16 -1.14
C ASN A 335 7.81 10.66 -0.84
N LEU A 336 8.53 11.12 -1.87
CA LEU A 336 9.96 11.44 -1.77
C LEU A 336 10.24 12.90 -1.38
N ARG A 337 9.36 13.85 -1.71
CA ARG A 337 9.68 15.29 -1.69
C ARG A 337 10.22 15.85 -0.37
N SER A 338 9.83 15.29 0.78
CA SER A 338 10.32 15.77 2.08
C SER A 338 11.78 15.37 2.33
N SER A 339 12.20 14.21 1.86
CA SER A 339 13.58 13.73 2.01
C SER A 339 14.47 14.08 0.80
N CYS A 340 13.84 14.30 -0.37
CA CYS A 340 14.49 14.61 -1.65
C CYS A 340 13.91 15.92 -2.24
N PRO A 341 14.31 17.10 -1.72
CA PRO A 341 13.72 18.37 -2.12
C PRO A 341 13.94 18.73 -3.60
N ALA A 342 15.00 18.21 -4.23
CA ALA A 342 15.25 18.41 -5.67
C ALA A 342 14.16 17.81 -6.57
N LEU A 343 13.38 16.85 -6.07
CA LEU A 343 12.24 16.27 -6.78
C LEU A 343 10.93 17.08 -6.59
N THR A 344 10.99 18.24 -5.94
CA THR A 344 9.84 19.15 -5.82
C THR A 344 9.61 19.96 -7.10
N ASN A 345 8.38 20.45 -7.30
CA ASN A 345 8.02 21.17 -8.53
C ASN A 345 8.89 22.42 -8.79
N GLY A 346 9.35 23.09 -7.72
CA GLY A 346 10.13 24.33 -7.86
C GLY A 346 11.62 24.12 -8.12
N LEU A 347 12.14 22.90 -7.91
CA LEU A 347 13.56 22.58 -8.04
C LEU A 347 13.85 21.52 -9.11
N LEU A 348 12.83 20.80 -9.59
CA LEU A 348 12.96 19.83 -10.66
C LEU A 348 13.37 20.53 -11.95
N GLN A 349 14.45 20.06 -12.57
CA GLN A 349 14.94 20.57 -13.85
C GLN A 349 14.87 19.47 -14.92
N PRO A 350 14.53 19.81 -16.18
CA PRO A 350 14.55 18.85 -17.28
C PRO A 350 15.94 18.22 -17.45
N ASP A 351 15.95 16.91 -17.65
CA ASP A 351 17.14 16.10 -17.92
C ASP A 351 18.22 16.13 -16.83
N ILE A 352 17.88 16.59 -15.62
CA ILE A 352 18.75 16.55 -14.44
C ILE A 352 18.10 15.68 -13.37
N LEU A 353 18.78 14.58 -13.01
CA LEU A 353 18.40 13.76 -11.88
C LEU A 353 19.15 14.24 -10.63
N ALA A 354 18.42 14.62 -9.60
CA ALA A 354 18.98 15.06 -8.32
C ALA A 354 18.04 14.67 -7.17
N PHE A 355 18.60 14.19 -6.06
CA PHE A 355 17.87 14.02 -4.79
C PHE A 355 18.10 15.21 -3.85
N ASP A 356 19.28 15.84 -3.97
CA ASP A 356 19.65 17.13 -3.38
C ASP A 356 20.01 18.10 -4.52
N ALA A 357 19.48 19.31 -4.48
CA ALA A 357 19.66 20.28 -5.57
C ALA A 357 21.11 20.76 -5.66
N ALA A 358 21.86 20.71 -4.56
CA ALA A 358 23.29 21.02 -4.55
C ALA A 358 24.16 19.91 -5.15
N HIS A 359 23.63 18.69 -5.28
CA HIS A 359 24.39 17.51 -5.65
C HIS A 359 23.64 16.69 -6.73
N PRO A 360 23.51 17.22 -7.97
CA PRO A 360 22.91 16.47 -9.07
C PRO A 360 23.76 15.25 -9.44
N ILE A 361 23.10 14.18 -9.90
CA ILE A 361 23.77 12.98 -10.40
C ILE A 361 24.27 13.26 -11.83
N PRO A 362 25.59 13.18 -12.07
CA PRO A 362 26.16 13.47 -13.39
C PRO A 362 25.65 12.51 -14.48
N PRO A 363 25.50 12.96 -15.74
CA PRO A 363 25.04 12.13 -16.86
C PRO A 363 25.79 10.82 -17.04
N GLU A 364 27.11 10.82 -16.83
CA GLU A 364 27.98 9.65 -16.95
C GLU A 364 27.66 8.54 -15.93
N ARG A 365 27.06 8.89 -14.78
CA ARG A 365 26.67 7.94 -13.73
C ARG A 365 25.22 7.46 -13.83
N ARG A 366 24.51 7.87 -14.90
CA ARG A 366 23.09 7.51 -15.15
C ARG A 366 22.86 7.07 -16.60
N LYS A 367 23.85 6.41 -17.20
CA LYS A 367 23.75 5.88 -18.56
C LYS A 367 22.57 4.91 -18.67
N GLY A 368 21.76 5.06 -19.71
CA GLY A 368 20.57 4.22 -19.96
C GLY A 368 19.35 4.54 -19.09
N LEU A 369 19.47 5.44 -18.12
CA LEU A 369 18.39 5.75 -17.19
C LEU A 369 17.44 6.84 -17.70
N ARG A 370 16.14 6.52 -17.67
CA ARG A 370 15.03 7.45 -17.89
C ARG A 370 14.30 7.65 -16.57
N HIS A 371 14.13 8.89 -16.15
CA HIS A 371 13.48 9.22 -14.89
C HIS A 371 12.03 9.63 -15.14
N ILE A 372 11.09 8.86 -14.61
CA ILE A 372 9.66 9.13 -14.66
C ILE A 372 9.18 9.51 -13.25
N ARG A 373 8.72 10.74 -13.11
CA ARG A 373 8.17 11.28 -11.86
C ARG A 373 6.65 11.26 -11.90
N LEU A 374 6.07 10.70 -10.86
CA LEU A 374 4.64 10.46 -10.71
C LEU A 374 4.03 11.43 -9.70
N ARG A 375 2.76 11.78 -9.92
CA ARG A 375 1.92 12.45 -8.92
C ARG A 375 0.53 11.82 -8.91
N THR A 376 0.00 11.59 -7.72
CA THR A 376 -1.39 11.15 -7.50
C THR A 376 -2.25 12.29 -6.98
N ASN A 377 -3.56 12.11 -6.96
CA ASN A 377 -4.53 13.04 -6.37
C ASN A 377 -4.42 13.22 -4.84
N LEU A 378 -3.41 12.66 -4.19
CA LEU A 378 -3.19 12.83 -2.76
C LEU A 378 -3.05 14.32 -2.42
N ARG A 379 -3.84 14.79 -1.45
CA ARG A 379 -3.94 16.21 -1.04
C ARG A 379 -4.43 17.14 -2.17
N ASP A 380 -5.27 16.63 -3.05
CA ASP A 380 -5.84 17.38 -4.19
C ASP A 380 -4.77 17.97 -5.11
N GLU A 381 -3.61 17.31 -5.18
CA GLU A 381 -2.44 17.84 -5.90
C GLU A 381 -2.50 17.64 -7.42
N THR A 382 -3.36 16.74 -7.92
CA THR A 382 -3.57 16.55 -9.38
C THR A 382 -4.88 17.18 -9.82
N ALA A 383 -4.96 17.52 -11.10
CA ALA A 383 -6.18 18.08 -11.67
C ALA A 383 -7.39 17.14 -11.49
N GLN A 384 -8.56 17.75 -11.30
CA GLN A 384 -9.83 17.05 -11.56
C GLN A 384 -9.97 16.86 -13.07
N HIS A 385 -10.57 15.76 -13.50
CA HIS A 385 -10.70 15.43 -14.91
C HIS A 385 -12.07 14.84 -15.22
N TYR A 386 -12.46 15.00 -16.48
CA TYR A 386 -13.56 14.29 -17.12
C TYR A 386 -13.11 13.97 -18.55
N SER A 387 -13.77 13.00 -19.16
CA SER A 387 -13.56 12.63 -20.56
C SER A 387 -14.90 12.65 -21.27
N TYR A 388 -14.87 12.99 -22.54
CA TYR A 388 -16.00 12.90 -23.45
C TYR A 388 -15.48 12.44 -24.80
N THR A 389 -16.34 11.80 -25.59
CA THR A 389 -16.06 11.51 -27.00
C THR A 389 -16.61 12.65 -27.84
N GLU A 390 -15.91 13.05 -28.91
CA GLU A 390 -16.45 14.05 -29.82
C GLU A 390 -17.73 13.53 -30.50
N GLY A 391 -18.83 14.28 -30.42
CA GLY A 391 -20.15 13.83 -30.89
C GLY A 391 -20.97 12.98 -29.89
N ALA A 392 -20.48 12.83 -28.66
CA ALA A 392 -21.19 12.19 -27.56
C ALA A 392 -22.53 12.89 -27.22
N GLU A 393 -23.60 12.12 -27.00
CA GLU A 393 -24.82 12.62 -26.34
C GLU A 393 -24.54 12.90 -24.84
N ASP A 394 -25.42 13.65 -24.15
CA ASP A 394 -25.27 14.10 -22.75
C ASP A 394 -24.97 12.97 -21.72
N GLY A 395 -25.08 11.69 -22.11
CA GLY A 395 -24.75 10.52 -21.29
C GLY A 395 -23.32 9.97 -21.42
N ASP A 396 -22.54 10.41 -22.42
CA ASP A 396 -21.19 9.89 -22.73
C ASP A 396 -20.06 10.77 -22.18
N VAL A 397 -20.41 11.81 -21.42
CA VAL A 397 -19.49 12.61 -20.60
C VAL A 397 -19.32 11.93 -19.24
N GLY A 398 -18.09 11.59 -18.88
CA GLY A 398 -17.84 10.87 -17.64
C GLY A 398 -16.36 10.74 -17.33
N VAL A 399 -15.95 9.56 -16.85
CA VAL A 399 -14.54 9.31 -16.60
C VAL A 399 -14.03 8.03 -17.25
N GLY A 400 -13.26 8.23 -18.31
CA GLY A 400 -12.65 7.20 -19.13
C GLY A 400 -11.35 6.68 -18.54
N SER A 401 -11.03 5.43 -18.87
CA SER A 401 -9.80 4.76 -18.44
C SER A 401 -8.83 4.64 -19.61
N HIS A 402 -7.91 5.59 -19.74
CA HIS A 402 -6.97 5.66 -20.84
C HIS A 402 -5.61 6.24 -20.43
N PHE A 403 -4.69 6.18 -21.38
CA PHE A 403 -3.45 6.94 -21.39
C PHE A 403 -3.64 8.20 -22.23
N TRP A 404 -3.27 9.36 -21.66
CA TRP A 404 -3.55 10.66 -22.25
C TRP A 404 -2.25 11.46 -22.41
N THR A 405 -2.13 12.18 -23.52
CA THR A 405 -1.02 13.09 -23.80
C THR A 405 -1.42 14.53 -23.50
N ASP A 406 -0.51 15.34 -22.96
CA ASP A 406 -0.71 16.80 -22.86
C ASP A 406 -0.21 17.48 -24.15
N PRO A 407 -1.08 18.02 -25.02
CA PRO A 407 -0.66 18.61 -26.29
C PRO A 407 0.20 19.87 -26.11
N ARG A 408 0.20 20.47 -24.91
CA ARG A 408 1.01 21.66 -24.61
C ARG A 408 2.37 21.31 -24.00
N ARG A 409 2.54 20.07 -23.55
CA ARG A 409 3.71 19.64 -22.77
C ARG A 409 4.13 18.22 -23.17
N PRO A 410 5.09 18.06 -24.11
CA PRO A 410 5.41 16.76 -24.72
C PRO A 410 6.01 15.72 -23.77
N ARG A 411 6.42 16.11 -22.55
CA ARG A 411 6.93 15.19 -21.51
C ARG A 411 5.90 14.87 -20.42
N HIS A 412 4.68 15.38 -20.56
CA HIS A 412 3.63 15.30 -19.55
C HIS A 412 2.46 14.46 -20.05
N PHE A 413 2.10 13.45 -19.27
CA PHE A 413 1.08 12.47 -19.61
C PHE A 413 0.19 12.21 -18.41
N PHE A 414 -0.98 11.63 -18.68
CA PHE A 414 -1.91 11.23 -17.64
C PHE A 414 -2.35 9.78 -17.82
N SER A 415 -2.64 9.13 -16.71
CA SER A 415 -3.10 7.75 -16.71
C SER A 415 -4.30 7.61 -15.78
N THR A 416 -5.43 7.17 -16.32
CA THR A 416 -6.67 6.92 -15.56
C THR A 416 -7.00 5.44 -15.58
N ALA A 417 -7.27 4.87 -14.40
CA ALA A 417 -7.63 3.45 -14.25
C ALA A 417 -9.13 3.23 -14.49
N LYS A 418 -9.50 2.02 -14.91
CA LYS A 418 -10.90 1.58 -15.00
C LYS A 418 -11.52 1.44 -13.60
N LYS A 419 -12.85 1.60 -13.51
CA LYS A 419 -13.63 1.33 -12.28
C LYS A 419 -13.38 -0.12 -11.84
N PRO A 420 -12.82 -0.35 -10.64
CA PRO A 420 -12.59 -1.69 -10.14
C PRO A 420 -13.92 -2.39 -9.84
N ALA A 421 -13.98 -3.71 -9.97
CA ALA A 421 -15.19 -4.47 -9.66
C ALA A 421 -15.62 -4.34 -8.19
N THR A 422 -14.67 -4.02 -7.30
CA THR A 422 -14.91 -3.81 -5.86
C THR A 422 -15.35 -2.39 -5.51
N ALA A 423 -15.41 -1.46 -6.47
CA ALA A 423 -15.85 -0.11 -6.16
C ALA A 423 -17.32 -0.09 -5.74
N GLY A 424 -17.67 0.87 -4.86
CA GLY A 424 -19.03 0.99 -4.34
C GLY A 424 -20.10 1.12 -5.43
N ASN A 425 -21.32 0.72 -5.07
CA ASN A 425 -22.52 0.81 -5.93
C ASN A 425 -23.02 2.25 -6.11
N GLY A 426 -22.32 3.25 -5.58
CA GLY A 426 -22.63 4.66 -5.78
C GLY A 426 -22.54 5.02 -7.26
N SER A 427 -23.57 5.70 -7.76
CA SER A 427 -23.58 6.20 -9.14
C SER A 427 -22.64 7.41 -9.27
N PRO A 428 -21.85 7.53 -10.35
CA PRO A 428 -21.19 8.79 -10.71
C PRO A 428 -22.17 9.95 -10.93
N GLN A 429 -23.41 9.63 -11.35
CA GLN A 429 -24.53 10.58 -11.47
C GLN A 429 -25.26 10.76 -10.12
N GLY A 430 -24.79 10.12 -9.06
CA GLY A 430 -25.35 10.18 -7.71
C GLY A 430 -25.18 11.54 -7.08
N SER A 431 -26.27 12.24 -6.81
CA SER A 431 -26.24 13.44 -5.96
C SER A 431 -26.38 13.06 -4.49
N ARG A 432 -25.68 13.79 -3.61
CA ARG A 432 -25.85 13.67 -2.15
C ARG A 432 -27.11 14.37 -1.65
N VAL A 433 -27.79 15.12 -2.53
CA VAL A 433 -28.92 16.00 -2.20
C VAL A 433 -30.15 15.60 -3.02
N GLU A 434 -29.97 15.34 -4.31
CA GLU A 434 -31.07 15.10 -5.24
C GLU A 434 -31.20 13.61 -5.60
N ALA A 435 -32.44 13.16 -5.84
CA ALA A 435 -32.67 11.84 -6.42
C ALA A 435 -32.25 11.84 -7.88
N HIS A 436 -31.75 10.72 -8.37
CA HIS A 436 -31.61 10.47 -9.79
C HIS A 436 -32.27 9.14 -10.15
N TRP A 437 -32.61 8.97 -11.42
CA TRP A 437 -33.09 7.69 -11.92
C TRP A 437 -31.94 6.66 -11.94
N GLY A 438 -32.14 5.48 -11.37
CA GLY A 438 -31.10 4.46 -11.30
C GLY A 438 -31.62 3.10 -10.83
N CYS A 439 -30.73 2.11 -10.81
CA CYS A 439 -31.06 0.78 -10.29
C CYS A 439 -31.33 0.85 -8.78
N THR A 440 -32.54 0.50 -8.35
CA THR A 440 -32.99 0.55 -6.94
C THR A 440 -32.92 -0.81 -6.26
N GLY A 441 -32.87 -1.91 -7.02
CA GLY A 441 -32.72 -3.25 -6.49
C GLY A 441 -32.76 -4.33 -7.56
N LYS A 442 -33.13 -5.52 -7.14
CA LYS A 442 -33.51 -6.63 -8.01
C LYS A 442 -34.88 -7.15 -7.61
N ASP A 443 -35.65 -7.65 -8.56
CA ASP A 443 -36.86 -8.42 -8.28
C ASP A 443 -36.53 -9.85 -7.83
N ASP A 444 -37.58 -10.63 -7.53
CA ASP A 444 -37.47 -12.01 -7.03
C ASP A 444 -36.83 -12.95 -8.06
N ASP A 445 -36.91 -12.60 -9.35
CA ASP A 445 -36.27 -13.31 -10.47
C ASP A 445 -34.82 -12.85 -10.72
N GLY A 446 -34.34 -11.87 -9.94
CA GLY A 446 -32.98 -11.34 -10.00
C GLY A 446 -32.74 -10.30 -11.10
N ASN A 447 -33.79 -9.84 -11.79
CA ASN A 447 -33.70 -8.76 -12.77
C ASN A 447 -33.55 -7.41 -12.08
N LYS A 448 -32.81 -6.49 -12.70
CA LYS A 448 -32.59 -5.14 -12.14
C LYS A 448 -33.88 -4.34 -12.19
N THR A 449 -34.28 -3.78 -11.07
CA THR A 449 -35.37 -2.80 -10.98
C THR A 449 -34.81 -1.37 -10.97
N TYR A 450 -35.53 -0.45 -11.60
CA TYR A 450 -35.13 0.95 -11.74
C TYR A 450 -36.15 1.90 -11.13
N GLY A 451 -35.68 3.01 -10.55
CA GLY A 451 -36.52 4.01 -9.90
C GLY A 451 -35.72 5.24 -9.49
N GLN A 452 -36.37 6.15 -8.77
CA GLN A 452 -35.69 7.29 -8.15
C GLN A 452 -34.83 6.82 -6.97
N LYS A 453 -33.54 7.11 -7.02
CA LYS A 453 -32.53 6.65 -6.06
C LYS A 453 -31.84 7.87 -5.43
N HIS A 454 -31.73 7.85 -4.10
CA HIS A 454 -30.89 8.78 -3.35
C HIS A 454 -29.59 8.08 -2.92
N ASP A 455 -28.46 8.50 -3.47
CA ASP A 455 -27.13 7.96 -3.14
C ASP A 455 -26.49 8.67 -1.92
N THR A 456 -27.32 9.10 -0.96
CA THR A 456 -26.90 9.83 0.23
C THR A 456 -25.89 9.01 1.05
N ARG A 457 -24.70 9.58 1.30
CA ARG A 457 -23.57 8.94 2.01
C ARG A 457 -22.98 7.69 1.34
N GLN A 458 -23.33 7.42 0.08
CA GLN A 458 -22.66 6.36 -0.66
C GLN A 458 -21.28 6.83 -1.14
N ASN A 459 -20.29 5.96 -1.03
CA ASN A 459 -18.98 6.20 -1.61
C ASN A 459 -19.08 6.00 -3.13
N VAL A 460 -18.97 7.09 -3.87
CA VAL A 460 -18.83 7.06 -5.33
C VAL A 460 -17.36 6.80 -5.66
N TRP A 461 -17.12 5.93 -6.62
CA TRP A 461 -15.77 5.72 -7.12
C TRP A 461 -15.35 6.89 -8.01
N ASN A 462 -14.21 7.51 -7.68
CA ASN A 462 -13.56 8.51 -8.50
C ASN A 462 -12.22 7.92 -9.01
N PRO A 463 -11.98 7.84 -10.33
CA PRO A 463 -10.69 7.37 -10.84
C PRO A 463 -9.57 8.26 -10.34
N GLN A 464 -8.52 7.61 -9.87
CA GLN A 464 -7.31 8.31 -9.46
C GLN A 464 -6.51 8.64 -10.72
N LEU A 465 -6.49 9.93 -11.06
CA LEU A 465 -5.58 10.48 -12.06
C LEU A 465 -4.14 10.30 -11.56
N LEU A 466 -3.33 9.66 -12.38
CA LEU A 466 -1.88 9.59 -12.19
C LEU A 466 -1.22 10.49 -13.24
N GLU A 467 -0.60 11.57 -12.79
CA GLU A 467 0.23 12.42 -13.64
C GLU A 467 1.61 11.79 -13.79
N LEU A 468 2.11 11.74 -15.01
CA LEU A 468 3.40 11.19 -15.39
C LEU A 468 4.23 12.29 -16.05
N LEU A 469 5.41 12.56 -15.50
CA LEU A 469 6.39 13.46 -16.09
C LEU A 469 7.65 12.66 -16.41
N VAL A 470 8.02 12.58 -17.68
CA VAL A 470 9.34 12.07 -18.09
C VAL A 470 10.35 13.19 -17.85
N ALA A 471 10.96 13.17 -16.68
CA ALA A 471 11.80 14.25 -16.17
C ALA A 471 13.20 14.23 -16.79
N ALA A 472 13.76 13.04 -17.04
CA ALA A 472 15.02 12.88 -17.76
C ALA A 472 14.92 11.72 -18.76
N HIS A 473 15.37 11.95 -19.99
CA HIS A 473 15.45 10.92 -21.03
C HIS A 473 16.56 11.24 -22.06
N ALA A 474 16.92 10.29 -22.91
CA ALA A 474 17.85 10.52 -24.00
C ALA A 474 17.20 11.36 -25.12
N PRO A 475 17.96 12.17 -25.87
CA PRO A 475 17.39 13.08 -26.88
C PRO A 475 16.56 12.40 -27.98
N ASP A 476 16.87 11.13 -28.27
CA ASP A 476 16.23 10.27 -29.28
C ASP A 476 15.08 9.43 -28.74
N ASP A 477 14.85 9.41 -27.42
CA ASP A 477 13.71 8.71 -26.83
C ASP A 477 12.39 9.41 -27.16
N ASP A 478 11.35 8.60 -27.39
CA ASP A 478 9.95 9.04 -27.31
C ASP A 478 9.48 9.03 -25.84
N PRO A 479 9.23 10.19 -25.19
CA PRO A 479 8.73 10.23 -23.82
C PRO A 479 7.39 9.50 -23.64
N ALA A 480 6.57 9.42 -24.69
CA ALA A 480 5.28 8.75 -24.62
C ALA A 480 5.44 7.23 -24.42
N ALA A 481 6.47 6.61 -25.02
CA ALA A 481 6.78 5.19 -24.83
C ALA A 481 7.11 4.89 -23.36
N TRP A 482 7.97 5.68 -22.74
CA TRP A 482 8.35 5.51 -21.34
C TRP A 482 7.19 5.74 -20.38
N ALA A 483 6.34 6.74 -20.64
CA ALA A 483 5.13 6.95 -19.85
C ALA A 483 4.07 5.85 -20.06
N ALA A 484 3.96 5.30 -21.27
CA ALA A 484 3.05 4.19 -21.58
C ALA A 484 3.44 2.91 -20.84
N LEU A 485 4.73 2.60 -20.71
CA LEU A 485 5.23 1.50 -19.88
C LEU A 485 4.71 1.60 -18.43
N ILE A 486 4.78 2.80 -17.85
CA ILE A 486 4.30 3.05 -16.48
C ILE A 486 2.78 2.91 -16.36
N HIS A 487 2.03 3.26 -17.41
CA HIS A 487 0.59 3.00 -17.48
C HIS A 487 0.29 1.49 -17.54
N GLN A 488 0.96 0.75 -18.43
CA GLN A 488 0.76 -0.70 -18.64
C GLN A 488 1.03 -1.50 -17.37
N GLN A 489 2.09 -1.16 -16.63
CA GLN A 489 2.41 -1.78 -15.34
C GLN A 489 1.28 -1.67 -14.31
N ARG A 490 0.34 -0.72 -14.43
CA ARG A 490 -0.81 -0.67 -13.53
C ARG A 490 -1.81 -1.80 -13.79
N TYR A 491 -1.87 -2.33 -15.01
CA TYR A 491 -2.87 -3.30 -15.45
C TYR A 491 -2.38 -4.75 -15.36
N GLU A 492 -1.08 -4.95 -15.16
CA GLU A 492 -0.43 -6.26 -15.26
C GLU A 492 0.00 -6.80 -13.88
N ALA A 493 -0.78 -6.47 -12.85
CA ALA A 493 -0.58 -7.03 -11.53
C ALA A 493 -1.14 -8.45 -11.50
N SER A 494 -0.28 -9.48 -11.41
CA SER A 494 -0.72 -10.88 -11.47
C SER A 494 -1.68 -11.27 -10.34
N HIS A 495 -1.65 -10.55 -9.21
CA HIS A 495 -2.52 -10.77 -8.04
C HIS A 495 -3.84 -9.98 -8.05
N PHE A 496 -4.08 -9.12 -9.03
CA PHE A 496 -5.26 -8.26 -9.04
C PHE A 496 -5.84 -8.09 -10.45
N SER A 497 -7.14 -8.31 -10.60
CA SER A 497 -7.84 -8.17 -11.89
C SER A 497 -8.14 -6.71 -12.26
N ASP A 498 -8.19 -5.83 -11.27
CA ASP A 498 -8.41 -4.40 -11.50
C ASP A 498 -7.06 -3.66 -11.58
N PRO A 499 -7.00 -2.48 -12.22
CA PRO A 499 -5.75 -1.74 -12.31
C PRO A 499 -5.29 -1.20 -10.96
N LEU A 500 -3.98 -1.22 -10.73
CA LEU A 500 -3.34 -0.64 -9.56
C LEU A 500 -3.39 0.90 -9.58
N ALA A 501 -3.44 1.50 -8.39
CA ALA A 501 -3.32 2.94 -8.22
C ALA A 501 -1.92 3.47 -8.57
N LEU A 502 -0.89 2.64 -8.35
CA LEU A 502 0.51 2.92 -8.65
C LEU A 502 1.05 1.83 -9.58
N PRO A 503 2.07 2.11 -10.41
CA PRO A 503 2.77 1.08 -11.17
C PRO A 503 3.32 0.00 -10.24
N THR A 504 3.43 -1.22 -10.73
CA THR A 504 3.71 -2.42 -9.93
C THR A 504 4.90 -2.27 -8.98
N VAL A 505 6.04 -1.72 -9.41
CA VAL A 505 7.22 -1.54 -8.54
C VAL A 505 6.95 -0.61 -7.34
N LEU A 506 6.21 0.47 -7.54
CA LEU A 506 5.81 1.39 -6.46
C LEU A 506 4.67 0.83 -5.62
N HIS A 507 3.78 0.04 -6.22
CA HIS A 507 2.74 -0.69 -5.48
C HIS A 507 3.37 -1.68 -4.50
N LEU A 508 4.31 -2.51 -4.98
CA LEU A 508 5.06 -3.43 -4.13
C LEU A 508 5.76 -2.68 -2.99
N ALA A 509 6.52 -1.62 -3.32
CA ALA A 509 7.19 -0.76 -2.35
C ALA A 509 6.24 -0.19 -1.28
N HIS A 510 5.06 0.29 -1.68
CA HIS A 510 4.03 0.76 -0.74
C HIS A 510 3.58 -0.35 0.22
N THR A 511 3.45 -1.60 -0.25
CA THR A 511 2.97 -2.71 0.59
C THR A 511 3.98 -3.22 1.62
N VAL A 512 5.26 -2.91 1.45
CA VAL A 512 6.34 -3.30 2.38
C VAL A 512 6.04 -2.87 3.82
N ALA A 513 5.43 -1.70 4.03
CA ALA A 513 5.09 -1.20 5.37
C ALA A 513 4.18 -2.12 6.21
N LYS A 514 3.44 -3.04 5.57
CA LYS A 514 2.62 -4.06 6.23
C LYS A 514 3.44 -5.16 6.91
N HIS A 515 4.73 -5.25 6.61
CA HIS A 515 5.65 -6.26 7.14
C HIS A 515 6.50 -5.75 8.31
N ILE A 516 6.41 -4.47 8.65
CA ILE A 516 7.02 -3.94 9.87
C ILE A 516 6.22 -4.40 11.09
N LEU A 517 6.91 -5.07 12.00
CA LEU A 517 6.37 -5.59 13.25
C LEU A 517 6.81 -4.75 14.45
N PRO A 518 6.00 -4.65 15.52
CA PRO A 518 6.41 -4.01 16.77
C PRO A 518 7.63 -4.64 17.43
N ASP A 519 8.51 -3.80 17.97
CA ASP A 519 9.78 -4.23 18.59
C ASP A 519 9.55 -5.26 19.72
N HIS A 520 8.56 -5.01 20.57
CA HIS A 520 8.18 -5.90 21.67
C HIS A 520 7.68 -7.30 21.23
N LEU A 521 7.39 -7.51 19.94
CA LEU A 521 6.99 -8.80 19.38
C LEU A 521 8.13 -9.52 18.64
N ILE A 522 9.24 -8.85 18.34
CA ILE A 522 10.40 -9.43 17.65
C ILE A 522 11.59 -9.64 18.57
N GLU A 523 11.59 -9.02 19.75
CA GLU A 523 12.57 -9.31 20.81
C GLU A 523 12.66 -10.81 21.10
N PRO A 524 13.88 -11.36 21.32
CA PRO A 524 14.06 -12.76 21.69
C PRO A 524 13.22 -13.10 22.92
N ILE A 525 12.56 -14.27 22.90
CA ILE A 525 11.87 -14.77 24.10
C ILE A 525 12.97 -15.17 25.08
N THR A 526 13.07 -14.46 26.21
CA THR A 526 14.05 -14.82 27.25
C THR A 526 13.51 -15.98 28.09
N ALA A 527 14.39 -16.90 28.51
CA ALA A 527 14.00 -18.12 29.24
C ALA A 527 13.29 -17.85 30.60
N SER A 528 13.28 -16.60 31.08
CA SER A 528 12.57 -16.16 32.29
C SER A 528 11.11 -15.73 32.04
N GLU A 529 10.65 -15.73 30.78
CA GLU A 529 9.33 -15.21 30.37
C GLU A 529 8.33 -16.29 29.95
N THR A 530 8.73 -17.56 29.97
CA THR A 530 7.88 -18.76 29.82
C THR A 530 7.69 -19.43 31.18
#